data_AF-A0A536ASF3-F1
#
_entry.id   AF-A0A536ASF3-F1
#
_cell.length_a   1.000
_cell.length_b   1.000
_cell.length_c   1.000
_cell.angle_alpha   90.00
_cell.angle_beta   90.00
_cell.angle_gamma   90.00
#
_symmetry.space_group_name_H-M   'P 1'
#
loop_
_entity.id
_entity.type
_entity.pdbx_description
1 polymer ?
#
loop_
_entity_poly.entity_id
_entity_poly.type
_entity_poly.pdbx_seq_one_letter_code
_entity_poly.pdbx_strand_id
1 'polypeptide(L)'
;MRPRQRTGWDSGGPGRPVLASNLKEPAPKRAERPSPSFNDMVSRLAALEQAPIFFSLPDAQLRALARRLRRVKIAAGELIASQGEPGDTIFFIERGRCRVVIEKRPSVVTVALLSEGDFFGESATLRNRPQQASIYAQTECHLLALDRQSLHLVMAGREWETLDELRRFADQRFNLFADTSVQAGWGLLLDEASVIGVYSPKGGSGGTCLSLNLVGALARRYPGEVLLLDLDFPYSHSALLAGLIPTTCLARTASLPEGSFDDVLLSAVLYHAGGPMILPGALRPEEADEVTPELITRAIAVLRKSFRYIVVDLGVTITDATLALFDLTQHVVLVTAPELSAAKSAADAIEILGQLGTPPDRLTVVLNHRSIKPAVTRPAVERLLKRPVDIEVAFDGSRPEQAAVDGVILSLTNPKSEVAKGSEALAEWLDSKHGGRREERPRDPAPAVQEELVPAWRAD
;
A
#
# COMPACT_ATOMS: atom_id res chain seq x y z
N MET A 1 21.16 51.60 10.75
CA MET A 1 20.91 50.48 11.69
C MET A 1 20.79 49.19 10.88
N ARG A 2 21.71 48.24 11.05
CA ARG A 2 21.69 46.95 10.33
C ARG A 2 20.72 45.98 11.03
N PRO A 3 19.93 45.16 10.31
CA PRO A 3 19.01 44.22 10.91
C PRO A 3 19.77 43.03 11.51
N ARG A 4 19.44 42.68 12.76
CA ARG A 4 20.01 41.53 13.47
C ARG A 4 19.65 40.23 12.73
N GLN A 5 20.67 39.47 12.34
CA GLN A 5 20.53 38.07 11.89
C GLN A 5 19.99 37.23 13.05
N ARG A 6 18.84 36.57 12.83
CA ARG A 6 18.36 35.50 13.71
C ARG A 6 19.16 34.23 13.40
N THR A 7 20.07 33.87 14.30
CA THR A 7 20.77 32.58 14.28
C THR A 7 19.83 31.49 14.78
N GLY A 8 19.71 30.40 14.02
CA GLY A 8 18.92 29.24 14.39
C GLY A 8 19.36 28.62 15.72
N TRP A 9 18.42 27.90 16.34
CA TRP A 9 18.52 27.12 17.58
C TRP A 9 18.23 27.84 18.92
N ASP A 10 18.25 29.16 19.01
CA ASP A 10 18.13 29.86 20.33
C ASP A 10 16.81 30.61 20.59
N SER A 11 15.85 30.62 19.67
CA SER A 11 14.53 31.23 19.94
C SER A 11 13.50 30.16 20.33
N GLY A 12 13.16 30.10 21.62
CA GLY A 12 12.03 29.32 22.12
C GLY A 12 10.72 29.77 21.48
N GLY A 13 10.18 28.94 20.60
CA GLY A 13 8.83 29.02 20.08
C GLY A 13 8.05 27.74 20.46
N PRO A 14 6.71 27.79 20.41
CA PRO A 14 5.87 26.66 20.82
C PRO A 14 6.02 25.53 19.81
N GLY A 15 6.40 24.33 20.28
CA GLY A 15 6.58 23.15 19.43
C GLY A 15 7.92 22.39 19.57
N ARG A 16 8.75 22.65 20.60
CA ARG A 16 9.82 21.69 20.94
C ARG A 16 9.19 20.47 21.62
N PRO A 17 9.64 19.23 21.32
CA PRO A 17 9.23 18.07 22.07
C PRO A 17 9.58 18.29 23.54
N VAL A 18 8.63 18.02 24.44
CA VAL A 18 8.95 17.80 25.85
C VAL A 18 9.69 16.46 25.90
N LEU A 19 10.99 16.51 25.61
CA LEU A 19 11.92 15.48 26.03
C LEU A 19 11.77 15.40 27.55
N ALA A 20 11.38 14.23 28.07
CA ALA A 20 11.33 14.01 29.50
C ALA A 20 12.64 14.50 30.15
N SER A 21 12.49 15.15 31.29
CA SER A 21 13.34 16.14 31.98
C SER A 21 14.86 15.91 32.13
N ASN A 22 15.49 14.92 31.49
CA ASN A 22 16.87 14.53 31.77
C ASN A 22 17.89 14.85 30.64
N LEU A 23 17.52 15.60 29.61
CA LEU A 23 18.48 16.07 28.59
C LEU A 23 18.48 17.61 28.49
N LYS A 24 18.93 18.25 29.58
CA LYS A 24 19.22 19.70 29.66
C LYS A 24 20.68 20.02 29.27
N GLU A 25 21.25 19.31 28.30
CA GLU A 25 22.54 19.75 27.73
C GLU A 25 22.30 20.47 26.40
N PRO A 26 22.74 21.73 26.25
CA PRO A 26 22.61 22.46 24.99
C PRO A 26 23.37 21.73 23.88
N ALA A 27 22.74 21.57 22.73
CA ALA A 27 23.37 20.96 21.56
C ALA A 27 24.66 21.73 21.20
N PRO A 28 25.81 21.04 20.97
CA PRO A 28 27.06 21.70 20.66
C PRO A 28 26.96 22.49 19.36
N LYS A 29 27.63 23.65 19.32
CA LYS A 29 27.65 24.57 18.17
C LYS A 29 28.23 23.86 16.95
N ARG A 30 27.72 24.20 15.76
CA ARG A 30 27.98 23.57 14.44
C ARG A 30 29.46 23.35 14.07
N ALA A 31 30.39 24.06 14.71
CA ALA A 31 31.83 23.95 14.51
C ALA A 31 32.52 22.79 15.28
N GLU A 32 31.82 22.10 16.19
CA GLU A 32 32.40 21.06 17.05
C GLU A 32 31.95 19.64 16.73
N ARG A 33 31.19 19.42 15.64
CA ARG A 33 30.71 18.07 15.31
C ARG A 33 31.79 17.31 14.51
N PRO A 34 32.34 16.20 15.04
CA PRO A 34 33.22 15.36 14.25
C PRO A 34 32.45 14.83 13.02
N SER A 35 33.12 14.77 11.87
CA SER A 35 32.54 14.15 10.69
C SER A 35 32.20 12.67 11.00
N PRO A 36 31.06 12.14 10.52
CA PRO A 36 30.72 10.73 10.72
C PRO A 36 31.89 9.83 10.29
N SER A 37 32.15 8.78 11.05
CA SER A 37 33.10 7.74 10.63
C SER A 37 32.62 7.08 9.34
N PHE A 38 33.50 6.38 8.64
CA PHE A 38 33.13 5.66 7.40
C PHE A 38 31.94 4.71 7.63
N ASN A 39 31.99 3.89 8.69
CA ASN A 39 30.90 2.97 9.05
C ASN A 39 29.62 3.70 9.44
N ASP A 40 29.73 4.84 10.13
CA ASP A 40 28.57 5.68 10.47
C ASP A 40 27.91 6.24 9.21
N MET A 41 28.71 6.68 8.23
CA MET A 41 28.22 7.19 6.95
C MET A 41 27.50 6.11 6.14
N VAL A 42 28.02 4.88 6.13
CA VAL A 42 27.38 3.75 5.45
C VAL A 42 26.01 3.45 6.05
N SER A 43 25.90 3.39 7.38
CA SER A 43 24.60 3.18 8.07
C SER A 43 23.57 4.26 7.73
N ARG A 44 24.01 5.52 7.71
CA ARG A 44 23.16 6.68 7.41
C ARG A 44 22.70 6.71 5.96
N LEU A 45 23.56 6.32 5.03
CA LEU A 45 23.20 6.19 3.62
C LEU A 45 22.20 5.05 3.42
N ALA A 46 22.47 3.88 4.01
CA ALA A 46 21.56 2.74 3.95
C ALA A 46 20.15 3.09 4.47
N ALA A 47 20.05 3.84 5.57
CA ALA A 47 18.76 4.29 6.09
C ALA A 47 17.99 5.23 5.13
N LEU A 48 18.70 6.09 4.40
CA LEU A 48 18.08 6.96 3.38
C LEU A 48 17.71 6.17 2.12
N GLU A 49 18.56 5.23 1.70
CA GLU A 49 18.35 4.33 0.57
C GLU A 49 17.24 3.29 0.80
N GLN A 50 16.82 3.07 2.05
CA GLN A 50 15.68 2.21 2.37
C GLN A 50 14.36 2.97 2.42
N ALA A 51 14.40 4.30 2.57
CA ALA A 51 13.21 5.12 2.63
C ALA A 51 12.77 5.53 1.21
N PRO A 52 11.63 5.02 0.69
CA PRO A 52 11.19 5.24 -0.69
C PRO A 52 11.05 6.70 -1.07
N ILE A 53 10.78 7.55 -0.09
CA ILE A 53 10.72 8.99 -0.30
C ILE A 53 12.04 9.51 -0.91
N PHE A 54 13.21 8.98 -0.56
CA PHE A 54 14.48 9.48 -1.09
C PHE A 54 15.01 8.77 -2.33
N PHE A 55 14.28 7.83 -2.94
CA PHE A 55 14.77 7.04 -4.09
C PHE A 55 15.01 7.86 -5.35
N SER A 56 14.28 8.96 -5.53
CA SER A 56 14.48 9.86 -6.67
C SER A 56 15.63 10.85 -6.48
N LEU A 57 16.30 10.84 -5.32
CA LEU A 57 17.40 11.77 -5.06
C LEU A 57 18.73 11.26 -5.65
N PRO A 58 19.50 12.13 -6.34
CA PRO A 58 20.87 11.81 -6.74
C PRO A 58 21.77 11.48 -5.54
N ASP A 59 22.73 10.58 -5.72
CA ASP A 59 23.75 10.18 -4.72
C ASP A 59 24.40 11.36 -3.98
N ALA A 60 24.67 12.45 -4.70
CA ALA A 60 25.28 13.65 -4.13
C ALA A 60 24.38 14.29 -3.06
N GLN A 61 23.06 14.30 -3.30
CA GLN A 61 22.06 14.82 -2.37
C GLN A 61 21.85 13.84 -1.20
N LEU A 62 21.77 12.53 -1.45
CA LEU A 62 21.71 11.51 -0.40
C LEU A 62 22.90 11.60 0.56
N ARG A 63 24.13 11.72 0.04
CA ARG A 63 25.34 11.92 0.86
C ARG A 63 25.32 13.26 1.61
N ALA A 64 24.66 14.28 1.08
CA ALA A 64 24.51 15.55 1.77
C ALA A 64 23.48 15.47 2.92
N LEU A 65 22.41 14.71 2.75
CA LEU A 65 21.41 14.41 3.78
C LEU A 65 22.00 13.50 4.87
N ALA A 66 22.72 12.43 4.50
CA ALA A 66 23.34 11.49 5.44
C ALA A 66 24.23 12.19 6.46
N ARG A 67 25.02 13.18 6.01
CA ARG A 67 25.87 14.03 6.87
C ARG A 67 25.10 14.88 7.87
N ARG A 68 23.81 15.15 7.62
CA ARG A 68 22.95 16.02 8.43
C ARG A 68 22.03 15.26 9.37
N LEU A 69 21.90 13.95 9.19
CA LEU A 69 21.16 13.09 10.13
C LEU A 69 21.75 13.19 11.54
N ARG A 70 20.91 13.01 12.56
CA ARG A 70 21.37 12.91 13.95
C ARG A 70 20.84 11.64 14.58
N ARG A 71 21.69 10.89 15.25
CA ARG A 71 21.23 9.76 16.06
C ARG A 71 20.49 10.25 17.30
N VAL A 72 19.34 9.66 17.55
CA VAL A 72 18.50 9.89 18.71
C VAL A 72 18.14 8.53 19.28
N LYS A 73 18.33 8.38 20.59
CA LYS A 73 17.95 7.17 21.32
C LYS A 73 16.68 7.46 22.10
N ILE A 74 15.68 6.60 21.96
CA ILE A 74 14.38 6.70 22.61
C ILE A 74 14.15 5.44 23.44
N ALA A 75 13.72 5.60 24.69
CA ALA A 75 13.44 4.46 25.56
C ALA A 75 12.11 3.79 25.19
N ALA A 76 11.97 2.50 25.52
CA ALA A 76 10.71 1.79 25.33
C ALA A 76 9.56 2.47 26.10
N GLY A 77 8.42 2.63 25.45
CA GLY A 77 7.22 3.28 25.98
C GLY A 77 7.15 4.80 25.75
N GLU A 78 8.24 5.45 25.32
CA GLU A 78 8.25 6.90 25.14
C GLU A 78 7.48 7.36 23.90
N LEU A 79 6.80 8.50 24.03
CA LEU A 79 6.12 9.19 22.94
C LEU A 79 7.14 10.00 22.12
N ILE A 80 7.24 9.70 20.83
CA ILE A 80 8.18 10.33 19.89
C ILE A 80 7.55 11.52 19.20
N ALA A 81 6.29 11.37 18.77
CA ALA A 81 5.50 12.41 18.13
C ALA A 81 4.04 12.27 18.61
N SER A 82 3.34 13.39 18.78
CA SER A 82 1.96 13.42 19.28
C SER A 82 1.01 13.90 18.21
N GLN A 83 -0.11 13.22 18.02
CA GLN A 83 -1.16 13.64 17.09
C GLN A 83 -1.65 15.06 17.40
N GLY A 84 -1.87 15.87 16.35
CA GLY A 84 -2.32 17.25 16.44
C GLY A 84 -1.19 18.27 16.63
N GLU A 85 -0.02 17.84 17.09
CA GLU A 85 1.12 18.74 17.32
C GLU A 85 1.89 19.02 16.03
N PRO A 86 2.46 20.22 15.83
CA PRO A 86 3.34 20.46 14.70
C PRO A 86 4.58 19.55 14.76
N GLY A 87 5.01 19.03 13.60
CA GLY A 87 6.24 18.25 13.46
C GLY A 87 7.14 18.83 12.38
N ASP A 88 8.45 18.78 12.58
CA ASP A 88 9.45 19.30 11.64
C ASP A 88 10.63 18.36 11.37
N THR A 89 10.49 17.10 11.81
CA THR A 89 11.56 16.11 11.76
C THR A 89 11.06 14.79 11.18
N ILE A 90 11.84 14.22 10.27
CA ILE A 90 11.68 12.85 9.75
C ILE A 90 12.59 11.93 10.56
N PHE A 91 12.07 10.80 11.01
CA PHE A 91 12.80 9.80 11.76
C PHE A 91 12.92 8.51 10.96
N PHE A 92 14.11 7.93 10.92
CA PHE A 92 14.40 6.61 10.34
C PHE A 92 14.79 5.65 11.46
N ILE A 93 14.26 4.43 11.45
CA ILE A 93 14.50 3.44 12.50
C ILE A 93 15.74 2.62 12.12
N GLU A 94 16.88 2.90 12.76
CA GLU A 94 18.08 2.05 12.64
C GLU A 94 17.96 0.78 13.48
N ARG A 95 17.28 0.88 14.63
CA ARG A 95 17.06 -0.24 15.55
C ARG A 95 15.77 -0.05 16.34
N GLY A 96 15.04 -1.14 16.61
CA GLY A 96 13.86 -1.13 17.47
C GLY A 96 12.53 -1.10 16.74
N ARG A 97 11.44 -0.91 17.49
CA ARG A 97 10.06 -0.94 16.98
C ARG A 97 9.26 0.24 17.51
N CYS A 98 8.49 0.87 16.64
CA CYS A 98 7.56 1.93 16.98
C CYS A 98 6.12 1.52 16.68
N ARG A 99 5.16 2.06 17.43
CA ARG A 99 3.73 1.89 17.23
C ARG A 99 3.09 3.22 16.89
N VAL A 100 2.35 3.24 15.80
CA VAL A 100 1.60 4.40 15.30
C VAL A 100 0.17 4.29 15.81
N VAL A 101 -0.35 5.36 16.40
CA VAL A 101 -1.62 5.38 17.13
C VAL A 101 -2.41 6.60 16.76
N ILE A 102 -3.70 6.43 16.48
CA ILE A 102 -4.62 7.54 16.23
C ILE A 102 -5.68 7.56 17.32
N GLU A 103 -5.83 8.72 17.94
CA GLU A 103 -6.90 9.02 18.88
C GLU A 103 -8.08 9.64 18.12
N LYS A 104 -9.21 8.92 18.07
CA LYS A 104 -10.51 9.42 17.60
C LYS A 104 -11.57 9.01 18.60
N ARG A 105 -12.00 9.96 19.44
CA ARG A 105 -12.94 9.68 20.54
C ARG A 105 -14.20 8.94 20.02
N PRO A 106 -14.61 7.84 20.69
CA PRO A 106 -14.12 7.36 21.98
C PRO A 106 -12.92 6.38 21.91
N SER A 107 -12.38 6.09 20.73
CA SER A 107 -11.43 4.99 20.49
C SER A 107 -9.99 5.47 20.29
N VAL A 108 -9.03 4.63 20.71
CA VAL A 108 -7.60 4.77 20.39
C VAL A 108 -7.21 3.56 19.55
N VAL A 109 -6.72 3.78 18.33
CA VAL A 109 -6.47 2.73 17.34
C VAL A 109 -4.99 2.66 17.03
N THR A 110 -4.38 1.48 17.14
CA THR A 110 -3.05 1.24 16.59
C THR A 110 -3.20 1.01 15.10
N VAL A 111 -2.51 1.82 14.30
CA VAL A 111 -2.70 1.86 12.84
C VAL A 111 -1.50 1.32 12.07
N ALA A 112 -0.34 1.22 12.70
CA ALA A 112 0.84 0.55 12.15
C ALA A 112 1.86 0.19 13.25
N LEU A 113 2.66 -0.82 12.96
CA LEU A 113 3.91 -1.12 13.66
C LEU A 113 5.06 -0.88 12.69
N LEU A 114 6.01 -0.04 13.10
CA LEU A 114 7.20 0.30 12.32
C LEU A 114 8.41 -0.39 12.94
N SER A 115 9.31 -0.87 12.10
CA SER A 115 10.48 -1.67 12.45
C SER A 115 11.75 -1.14 11.80
N GLU A 116 12.88 -1.82 11.99
CA GLU A 116 14.18 -1.43 11.43
C GLU A 116 14.09 -1.28 9.89
N GLY A 117 14.51 -0.12 9.38
CA GLY A 117 14.37 0.27 7.97
C GLY A 117 13.15 1.14 7.65
N ASP A 118 12.14 1.18 8.53
CA ASP A 118 10.99 2.08 8.37
C ASP A 118 11.32 3.52 8.79
N PHE A 119 10.45 4.47 8.39
CA PHE A 119 10.56 5.88 8.73
C PHE A 119 9.18 6.53 8.96
N PHE A 120 9.16 7.67 9.66
CA PHE A 120 7.93 8.43 9.98
C PHE A 120 8.20 9.93 10.17
N GLY A 121 7.13 10.73 10.22
CA GLY A 121 7.19 12.20 10.41
C GLY A 121 7.39 13.00 9.12
N GLU A 122 7.41 12.31 7.98
CA GLU A 122 7.54 12.86 6.63
C GLU A 122 6.42 13.84 6.29
N SER A 123 5.17 13.52 6.63
CA SER A 123 4.01 14.35 6.27
C SER A 123 4.03 15.68 7.02
N ALA A 124 4.33 15.67 8.32
CA ALA A 124 4.45 16.89 9.12
C ALA A 124 5.62 17.77 8.62
N THR A 125 6.74 17.14 8.29
CA THR A 125 7.95 17.82 7.84
C THR A 125 7.78 18.44 6.45
N LEU A 126 7.24 17.71 5.47
CA LEU A 126 7.17 18.14 4.06
C LEU A 126 5.99 19.06 3.74
N ARG A 127 4.87 18.93 4.48
CA ARG A 127 3.62 19.66 4.20
C ARG A 127 3.26 20.72 5.22
N ASN A 128 4.07 20.88 6.27
CA ASN A 128 3.79 21.82 7.36
C ASN A 128 2.38 21.60 7.96
N ARG A 129 1.97 20.33 8.04
CA ARG A 129 0.73 19.91 8.71
C ARG A 129 1.07 19.41 10.13
N PRO A 130 0.11 19.46 11.07
CA PRO A 130 0.28 18.77 12.35
C PRO A 130 0.51 17.26 12.14
N GLN A 131 1.15 16.63 13.11
CA GLN A 131 1.30 15.19 13.21
C GLN A 131 -0.08 14.54 13.19
N GLN A 132 -0.24 13.51 12.38
CA GLN A 132 -1.55 12.91 12.11
C GLN A 132 -1.82 11.68 12.98
N ALA A 133 -0.78 11.19 13.66
CA ALA A 133 -0.82 10.10 14.60
C ALA A 133 0.21 10.33 15.70
N SER A 134 -0.04 9.74 16.86
CA SER A 134 0.93 9.61 17.93
C SER A 134 1.84 8.41 17.66
N ILE A 135 3.15 8.56 17.87
CA ILE A 135 4.14 7.51 17.64
C ILE A 135 4.79 7.18 18.98
N TYR A 136 4.74 5.90 19.37
CA TYR A 136 5.34 5.41 20.61
C TYR A 136 6.46 4.43 20.30
N ALA A 137 7.57 4.50 21.01
CA ALA A 137 8.56 3.43 21.00
C ALA A 137 7.98 2.19 21.71
N GLN A 138 7.91 1.04 21.05
CA GLN A 138 7.55 -0.23 21.71
C GLN A 138 8.77 -0.87 22.37
N THR A 139 9.93 -0.75 21.74
CA THR A 139 11.23 -1.17 22.28
C THR A 139 12.17 0.02 22.35
N GLU A 140 13.36 -0.15 22.93
CA GLU A 140 14.40 0.87 22.82
C GLU A 140 14.72 1.12 21.34
N CYS A 141 14.53 2.36 20.89
CA CYS A 141 14.67 2.74 19.48
C CYS A 141 15.94 3.58 19.27
N HIS A 142 16.68 3.24 18.23
CA HIS A 142 17.82 4.01 17.73
C HIS A 142 17.37 4.61 16.40
N LEU A 143 17.22 5.93 16.38
CA LEU A 143 16.63 6.65 15.27
C LEU A 143 17.65 7.59 14.63
N LEU A 144 17.57 7.78 13.32
CA LEU A 144 18.18 8.91 12.64
C LEU A 144 17.13 9.99 12.44
N ALA A 145 17.42 11.22 12.84
CA ALA A 145 16.53 12.37 12.74
C ALA A 145 17.04 13.36 11.67
N LEU A 146 16.16 13.74 10.75
CA LEU A 146 16.37 14.75 9.71
C LEU A 146 15.39 15.91 9.91
N ASP A 147 15.90 17.09 10.26
CA ASP A 147 15.06 18.28 10.42
C ASP A 147 14.73 18.95 9.08
N ARG A 148 13.61 19.66 9.04
CA ARG A 148 13.10 20.38 7.87
C ARG A 148 14.12 21.36 7.30
N GLN A 149 14.88 22.06 8.15
CA GLN A 149 15.85 23.05 7.69
C GLN A 149 17.01 22.35 6.96
N SER A 150 17.51 21.24 7.52
CA SER A 150 18.54 20.40 6.89
C SER A 150 18.07 19.83 5.56
N LEU A 151 16.82 19.37 5.47
CA LEU A 151 16.22 18.91 4.22
C LEU A 151 16.17 20.04 3.17
N HIS A 152 15.56 21.18 3.50
CA HIS A 152 15.46 22.31 2.57
C HIS A 152 16.82 22.83 2.11
N LEU A 153 17.83 22.84 2.99
CA LEU A 153 19.17 23.28 2.62
C LEU A 153 19.83 22.39 1.56
N VAL A 154 19.54 21.09 1.54
CA VAL A 154 20.05 20.19 0.50
C VAL A 154 19.20 20.28 -0.77
N MET A 155 17.90 20.52 -0.62
CA MET A 155 16.95 20.59 -1.74
C MET A 155 16.91 21.95 -2.45
N ALA A 156 17.49 23.01 -1.88
CA ALA A 156 17.50 24.36 -2.46
C ALA A 156 18.29 24.50 -3.78
N GLY A 157 18.88 23.40 -4.29
CA GLY A 157 19.82 23.35 -5.41
C GLY A 157 19.24 23.30 -6.83
N ARG A 158 17.91 23.44 -7.03
CA ARG A 158 17.14 23.38 -8.30
C ARG A 158 16.53 22.00 -8.64
N GLU A 159 15.49 21.61 -7.91
CA GLU A 159 14.56 20.54 -8.35
C GLU A 159 13.30 20.60 -7.44
N TRP A 160 12.36 21.48 -7.77
CA TRP A 160 11.09 21.62 -7.02
C TRP A 160 10.15 20.42 -7.26
N GLU A 161 10.29 19.74 -8.40
CA GLU A 161 9.51 18.56 -8.79
C GLU A 161 9.72 17.39 -7.81
N THR A 162 10.96 17.15 -7.38
CA THR A 162 11.31 16.07 -6.44
C THR A 162 10.64 16.28 -5.09
N LEU A 163 10.57 17.52 -4.59
CA LEU A 163 9.83 17.84 -3.35
C LEU A 163 8.33 17.58 -3.47
N ASP A 164 7.74 17.81 -4.64
CA ASP A 164 6.33 17.54 -4.89
C ASP A 164 6.06 16.02 -5.02
N GLU A 165 7.00 15.23 -5.53
CA GLU A 165 6.98 13.76 -5.44
C GLU A 165 7.10 13.28 -3.99
N LEU A 166 8.06 13.79 -3.19
CA LEU A 166 8.16 13.46 -1.76
C LEU A 166 6.85 13.76 -1.03
N ARG A 167 6.24 14.91 -1.36
CA ARG A 167 4.96 15.33 -0.80
C ARG A 167 3.82 14.42 -1.23
N ARG A 168 3.80 13.91 -2.46
CA ARG A 168 2.80 12.93 -2.93
C ARG A 168 2.96 11.60 -2.19
N PHE A 169 4.18 11.08 -2.02
CA PHE A 169 4.45 9.90 -1.21
C PHE A 169 4.01 10.07 0.25
N ALA A 170 4.26 11.24 0.84
CA ALA A 170 3.82 11.57 2.19
C ALA A 170 2.28 11.72 2.31
N ASP A 171 1.59 12.05 1.22
CA ASP A 171 0.11 12.10 1.15
C ASP A 171 -0.49 10.69 1.01
N GLN A 172 0.15 9.80 0.24
CA GLN A 172 -0.28 8.40 0.11
C GLN A 172 -0.17 7.68 1.47
N ARG A 173 0.92 7.91 2.22
CA ARG A 173 1.07 7.42 3.59
C ARG A 173 0.12 8.10 4.59
N PHE A 174 -0.36 9.32 4.30
CA PHE A 174 -1.31 10.05 5.15
C PHE A 174 -2.74 9.49 5.09
N ASN A 175 -3.25 9.19 3.89
CA ASN A 175 -4.60 8.62 3.72
C ASN A 175 -4.70 7.20 4.31
N LEU A 176 -3.57 6.47 4.37
CA LEU A 176 -3.43 5.17 5.05
C LEU A 176 -3.90 5.19 6.51
N PHE A 177 -3.71 6.33 7.19
CA PHE A 177 -3.92 6.50 8.64
C PHE A 177 -5.27 7.14 8.98
N ALA A 178 -5.74 8.11 8.19
CA ALA A 178 -6.98 8.82 8.48
C ALA A 178 -8.24 7.92 8.38
N ASP A 179 -8.21 6.89 7.53
CA ASP A 179 -9.30 5.91 7.33
C ASP A 179 -9.19 4.67 8.24
N THR A 180 -8.07 4.46 8.94
CA THR A 180 -7.91 3.36 9.89
C THR A 180 -8.84 3.47 11.11
N SER A 181 -9.49 4.61 11.31
CA SER A 181 -10.58 4.73 12.29
C SER A 181 -11.81 3.90 11.96
N VAL A 182 -11.93 3.46 10.70
CA VAL A 182 -12.92 2.47 10.29
C VAL A 182 -12.57 1.10 10.89
N GLN A 183 -11.28 0.78 11.10
CA GLN A 183 -10.84 -0.52 11.66
C GLN A 183 -11.23 -0.76 13.12
N ALA A 184 -11.50 0.29 13.92
CA ALA A 184 -12.02 0.11 15.28
C ALA A 184 -13.46 -0.42 15.32
N GLY A 185 -14.18 -0.38 14.20
CA GLY A 185 -15.51 -1.00 14.05
C GLY A 185 -15.49 -2.45 13.56
N TRP A 186 -14.32 -2.99 13.17
CA TRP A 186 -14.22 -4.26 12.43
C TRP A 186 -14.37 -5.50 13.32
N GLY A 187 -14.33 -5.32 14.64
CA GLY A 187 -14.42 -6.44 15.59
C GLY A 187 -15.82 -7.02 15.82
N LEU A 188 -16.89 -6.51 15.18
CA LEU A 188 -18.26 -6.88 15.61
C LEU A 188 -19.30 -7.16 14.50
N LEU A 189 -19.02 -6.98 13.20
CA LEU A 189 -20.13 -6.85 12.22
C LEU A 189 -19.89 -7.34 10.77
N LEU A 190 -19.14 -8.41 10.49
CA LEU A 190 -18.97 -8.90 9.11
C LEU A 190 -19.19 -10.42 8.94
N ASP A 191 -20.14 -10.79 8.07
CA ASP A 191 -20.14 -12.08 7.36
C ASP A 191 -18.93 -12.12 6.40
N GLU A 192 -18.21 -13.25 6.37
CA GLU A 192 -16.85 -13.38 5.82
C GLU A 192 -16.63 -12.79 4.41
N ALA A 193 -15.44 -12.20 4.17
CA ALA A 193 -15.04 -11.69 2.86
C ALA A 193 -15.18 -12.71 1.72
N SER A 194 -15.48 -12.20 0.52
CA SER A 194 -15.45 -12.97 -0.72
C SER A 194 -14.04 -12.97 -1.33
N VAL A 195 -13.42 -14.14 -1.35
CA VAL A 195 -12.10 -14.42 -1.92
C VAL A 195 -12.26 -14.84 -3.38
N ILE A 196 -11.64 -14.10 -4.29
CA ILE A 196 -11.75 -14.29 -5.74
C ILE A 196 -10.35 -14.53 -6.29
N GLY A 197 -10.08 -15.72 -6.82
CA GLY A 197 -8.81 -16.02 -7.48
C GLY A 197 -8.85 -15.59 -8.95
N VAL A 198 -7.89 -14.78 -9.38
CA VAL A 198 -7.67 -14.46 -10.80
C VAL A 198 -6.52 -15.31 -11.30
N TYR A 199 -6.81 -16.22 -12.23
CA TYR A 199 -5.85 -17.17 -12.76
C TYR A 199 -5.67 -16.98 -14.27
N SER A 200 -4.41 -16.91 -14.72
CA SER A 200 -4.06 -16.69 -16.13
C SER A 200 -3.04 -17.74 -16.60
N PRO A 201 -3.49 -18.96 -17.00
CA PRO A 201 -2.63 -20.11 -17.32
C PRO A 201 -1.56 -19.85 -18.39
N LYS A 202 -1.71 -18.78 -19.15
CA LYS A 202 -0.71 -18.30 -20.10
C LYS A 202 -0.32 -16.86 -19.76
N GLY A 203 0.96 -16.66 -19.47
CA GLY A 203 1.55 -15.32 -19.36
C GLY A 203 1.35 -14.49 -20.62
N GLY A 204 0.99 -13.21 -20.45
CA GLY A 204 0.65 -12.29 -21.53
C GLY A 204 -0.85 -12.13 -21.80
N SER A 205 -1.71 -12.98 -21.21
CA SER A 205 -3.18 -12.86 -21.35
C SER A 205 -3.78 -11.70 -20.56
N GLY A 206 -2.99 -11.02 -19.72
CA GLY A 206 -3.40 -9.83 -18.96
C GLY A 206 -4.04 -10.10 -17.59
N GLY A 207 -3.70 -11.23 -16.94
CA GLY A 207 -4.16 -11.58 -15.58
C GLY A 207 -3.98 -10.44 -14.57
N THR A 208 -2.74 -10.06 -14.27
CA THR A 208 -2.42 -8.96 -13.34
C THR A 208 -3.08 -7.63 -13.70
N CYS A 209 -3.13 -7.30 -14.99
CA CYS A 209 -3.81 -6.09 -15.47
C CYS A 209 -5.31 -6.13 -15.12
N LEU A 210 -5.98 -7.26 -15.34
CA LEU A 210 -7.38 -7.42 -14.97
C LEU A 210 -7.56 -7.50 -13.45
N SER A 211 -6.64 -8.09 -12.69
CA SER A 211 -6.66 -8.11 -11.22
C SER A 211 -6.67 -6.70 -10.64
N LEU A 212 -5.74 -5.85 -11.09
CA LEU A 212 -5.65 -4.43 -10.68
C LEU A 212 -6.90 -3.64 -11.05
N ASN A 213 -7.39 -3.81 -12.28
CA ASN A 213 -8.57 -3.08 -12.74
C ASN A 213 -9.88 -3.62 -12.14
N LEU A 214 -9.94 -4.89 -11.76
CA LEU A 214 -11.04 -5.48 -11.00
C LEU A 214 -11.10 -4.90 -9.59
N VAL A 215 -9.98 -4.86 -8.86
CA VAL A 215 -9.98 -4.22 -7.53
C VAL A 215 -10.27 -2.73 -7.63
N GLY A 216 -9.79 -2.06 -8.68
CA GLY A 216 -10.16 -0.67 -8.99
C GLY A 216 -11.66 -0.49 -9.18
N ALA A 217 -12.31 -1.35 -9.97
CA ALA A 217 -13.75 -1.31 -10.22
C ALA A 217 -14.57 -1.56 -8.94
N LEU A 218 -14.24 -2.62 -8.19
CA LEU A 218 -14.90 -2.94 -6.91
C LEU A 218 -14.70 -1.83 -5.87
N ALA A 219 -13.51 -1.23 -5.78
CA ALA A 219 -13.21 -0.18 -4.81
C ALA A 219 -13.96 1.14 -5.09
N ARG A 220 -14.46 1.38 -6.31
CA ARG A 220 -15.38 2.51 -6.55
C ARG A 220 -16.70 2.35 -5.80
N ARG A 221 -17.13 1.11 -5.56
CA ARG A 221 -18.35 0.78 -4.81
C ARG A 221 -18.07 0.62 -3.32
N TYR A 222 -16.93 0.01 -2.99
CA TYR A 222 -16.53 -0.31 -1.62
C TYR A 222 -15.09 0.19 -1.32
N PRO A 223 -14.89 1.53 -1.29
CA PRO A 223 -13.56 2.10 -1.07
C PRO A 223 -13.01 1.70 0.30
N GLY A 224 -11.73 1.30 0.35
CA GLY A 224 -11.10 0.85 1.59
C GLY A 224 -11.55 -0.53 2.09
N GLU A 225 -12.31 -1.28 1.28
CA GLU A 225 -12.81 -2.62 1.64
C GLU A 225 -12.42 -3.71 0.63
N VAL A 226 -11.58 -3.38 -0.35
CA VAL A 226 -11.18 -4.29 -1.43
C VAL A 226 -9.67 -4.44 -1.42
N LEU A 227 -9.19 -5.67 -1.27
CA LEU A 227 -7.78 -6.02 -1.26
C LEU A 227 -7.40 -6.82 -2.52
N LEU A 228 -6.25 -6.49 -3.10
CA LEU A 228 -5.50 -7.35 -4.01
C LEU A 228 -4.37 -8.04 -3.24
N LEU A 229 -4.39 -9.36 -3.14
CA LEU A 229 -3.27 -10.18 -2.67
C LEU A 229 -2.49 -10.68 -3.90
N ASP A 230 -1.26 -10.22 -4.07
CA ASP A 230 -0.45 -10.55 -5.25
C ASP A 230 0.44 -11.77 -4.99
N LEU A 231 0.13 -12.90 -5.65
CA LEU A 231 0.86 -14.16 -5.55
C LEU A 231 1.37 -14.63 -6.92
N ASP A 232 1.54 -13.71 -7.89
CA ASP A 232 2.19 -14.02 -9.17
C ASP A 232 3.71 -14.14 -8.98
N PHE A 233 4.13 -15.30 -8.46
CA PHE A 233 5.54 -15.59 -8.21
C PHE A 233 6.30 -15.96 -9.49
N PRO A 234 7.62 -15.67 -9.54
CA PRO A 234 8.44 -15.09 -8.47
C PRO A 234 8.49 -13.55 -8.46
N TYR A 235 7.74 -12.88 -9.34
CA TYR A 235 7.82 -11.43 -9.53
C TYR A 235 6.47 -10.73 -9.30
N SER A 236 6.18 -10.42 -8.03
CA SER A 236 4.99 -9.65 -7.64
C SER A 236 5.16 -8.16 -8.00
N HIS A 237 4.51 -7.73 -9.07
CA HIS A 237 4.61 -6.36 -9.59
C HIS A 237 3.37 -5.50 -9.36
N SER A 238 2.27 -6.05 -8.82
CA SER A 238 0.98 -5.35 -8.77
C SER A 238 1.04 -4.01 -8.04
N ALA A 239 1.78 -3.94 -6.92
CA ALA A 239 1.95 -2.69 -6.17
C ALA A 239 2.65 -1.61 -7.01
N LEU A 240 3.73 -1.97 -7.71
CA LEU A 240 4.48 -1.05 -8.57
C LEU A 240 3.63 -0.57 -9.76
N LEU A 241 2.89 -1.48 -10.39
CA LEU A 241 1.95 -1.18 -11.49
C LEU A 241 0.81 -0.25 -11.06
N ALA A 242 0.50 -0.21 -9.76
CA ALA A 242 -0.46 0.73 -9.17
C ALA A 242 0.19 2.02 -8.62
N GLY A 243 1.47 2.27 -8.92
CA GLY A 243 2.18 3.45 -8.46
C GLY A 243 2.47 3.46 -6.95
N LEU A 244 2.50 2.28 -6.32
CA LEU A 244 2.81 2.08 -4.91
C LEU A 244 4.21 1.49 -4.76
N ILE A 245 4.92 1.89 -3.71
CA ILE A 245 6.23 1.35 -3.38
C ILE A 245 6.10 0.47 -2.12
N PRO A 246 6.19 -0.85 -2.25
CA PRO A 246 6.14 -1.75 -1.11
C PRO A 246 7.43 -1.69 -0.29
N THR A 247 7.32 -1.60 1.05
CA THR A 247 8.47 -1.75 1.98
C THR A 247 8.46 -3.09 2.72
N THR A 248 7.33 -3.80 2.70
CA THR A 248 7.16 -5.13 3.30
C THR A 248 6.17 -5.95 2.46
N CYS A 249 5.97 -7.23 2.79
CA CYS A 249 5.17 -8.19 2.03
C CYS A 249 4.70 -9.34 2.93
N LEU A 250 3.84 -10.21 2.40
CA LEU A 250 3.35 -11.40 3.08
C LEU A 250 4.49 -12.32 3.54
N ALA A 251 5.46 -12.61 2.66
CA ALA A 251 6.58 -13.52 2.95
C ALA A 251 7.34 -13.15 4.25
N ARG A 252 7.49 -11.86 4.54
CA ARG A 252 8.20 -11.37 5.74
C ARG A 252 7.43 -11.61 7.05
N THR A 253 6.18 -12.04 6.96
CA THR A 253 5.36 -12.40 8.12
C THR A 253 5.48 -13.87 8.51
N ALA A 254 6.10 -14.70 7.67
CA ALA A 254 6.20 -16.15 7.84
C ALA A 254 6.79 -16.55 9.21
N SER A 255 7.88 -15.90 9.62
CA SER A 255 8.62 -16.22 10.84
C SER A 255 8.09 -15.54 12.11
N LEU A 256 6.95 -14.83 12.05
CA LEU A 256 6.44 -14.07 13.19
C LEU A 256 5.68 -14.94 14.20
N PRO A 257 5.87 -14.71 15.52
CA PRO A 257 5.04 -15.32 16.57
C PRO A 257 3.56 -15.03 16.37
N GLU A 258 2.69 -15.99 16.71
CA GLU A 258 1.24 -15.92 16.50
C GLU A 258 0.60 -14.63 17.00
N GLY A 259 0.97 -14.17 18.20
CA GLY A 259 0.39 -12.98 18.82
C GLY A 259 0.72 -11.63 18.17
N SER A 260 1.58 -11.61 17.14
CA SER A 260 1.98 -10.38 16.43
C SER A 260 1.65 -10.40 14.94
N PHE A 261 1.10 -11.50 14.44
CA PHE A 261 0.94 -11.71 13.00
C PHE A 261 -0.12 -10.82 12.38
N ASP A 262 -1.30 -10.76 12.98
CA ASP A 262 -2.43 -9.99 12.44
C ASP A 262 -2.03 -8.52 12.24
N ASP A 263 -1.42 -7.91 13.27
CA ASP A 263 -0.98 -6.52 13.22
C ASP A 263 0.08 -6.27 12.13
N VAL A 264 1.07 -7.17 12.02
CA VAL A 264 2.15 -6.99 11.03
C VAL A 264 1.66 -7.27 9.61
N LEU A 265 0.81 -8.28 9.42
CA LEU A 265 0.18 -8.57 8.14
C LEU A 265 -0.66 -7.38 7.65
N LEU A 266 -1.50 -6.82 8.53
CA LEU A 266 -2.32 -5.65 8.19
C LEU A 266 -1.45 -4.42 7.92
N SER A 267 -0.33 -4.25 8.63
CA SER A 267 0.63 -3.17 8.35
C SER A 267 1.35 -3.32 7.00
N ALA A 268 1.38 -4.54 6.44
CA ALA A 268 1.98 -4.80 5.13
C ALA A 268 1.05 -4.47 3.95
N VAL A 269 -0.22 -4.18 4.23
CA VAL A 269 -1.20 -3.81 3.21
C VAL A 269 -0.97 -2.35 2.78
N LEU A 270 -0.78 -2.15 1.48
CA LEU A 270 -0.60 -0.83 0.88
C LEU A 270 -1.94 -0.26 0.46
N TYR A 271 -2.16 1.03 0.70
CA TYR A 271 -3.37 1.73 0.29
C TYR A 271 -3.14 2.52 -1.00
N HIS A 272 -3.98 2.27 -2.00
CA HIS A 272 -4.05 3.08 -3.21
C HIS A 272 -5.04 4.24 -3.01
N ALA A 273 -4.64 5.46 -3.39
CA ALA A 273 -5.44 6.67 -3.16
C ALA A 273 -6.86 6.65 -3.75
N GLY A 274 -7.09 5.82 -4.76
CA GLY A 274 -8.41 5.62 -5.35
C GLY A 274 -9.27 4.52 -4.69
N GLY A 275 -8.86 3.97 -3.54
CA GLY A 275 -9.67 3.07 -2.72
C GLY A 275 -9.19 1.61 -2.59
N PRO A 276 -8.60 0.97 -3.62
CA PRO A 276 -8.07 -0.39 -3.48
C PRO A 276 -6.92 -0.47 -2.49
N MET A 277 -6.72 -1.66 -1.95
CA MET A 277 -5.51 -2.01 -1.20
C MET A 277 -4.76 -3.14 -1.89
N ILE A 278 -3.45 -3.21 -1.68
CA ILE A 278 -2.58 -4.21 -2.30
C ILE A 278 -1.64 -4.77 -1.24
N LEU A 279 -1.61 -6.09 -1.11
CA LEU A 279 -0.65 -6.83 -0.30
C LEU A 279 0.28 -7.62 -1.24
N PRO A 280 1.55 -7.21 -1.39
CA PRO A 280 2.53 -7.99 -2.13
C PRO A 280 2.82 -9.33 -1.45
N GLY A 281 2.92 -10.41 -2.22
CA GLY A 281 3.30 -11.73 -1.72
C GLY A 281 4.76 -11.78 -1.29
N ALA A 282 5.66 -11.31 -2.17
CA ALA A 282 7.10 -11.27 -1.97
C ALA A 282 7.69 -10.01 -2.62
N LEU A 283 8.80 -9.48 -2.11
CA LEU A 283 9.50 -8.35 -2.75
C LEU A 283 10.73 -8.80 -3.54
N ARG A 284 11.21 -10.01 -3.27
CA ARG A 284 12.35 -10.60 -3.93
C ARG A 284 12.04 -12.04 -4.34
N PRO A 285 12.58 -12.55 -5.45
CA PRO A 285 12.32 -13.92 -5.90
C PRO A 285 12.60 -14.98 -4.85
N GLU A 286 13.68 -14.82 -4.06
CA GLU A 286 14.03 -15.76 -2.99
C GLU A 286 13.05 -15.79 -1.80
N GLU A 287 12.21 -14.75 -1.65
CA GLU A 287 11.18 -14.71 -0.61
C GLU A 287 9.91 -15.47 -1.02
N ALA A 288 9.77 -15.86 -2.31
CA ALA A 288 8.58 -16.55 -2.80
C ALA A 288 8.37 -17.91 -2.12
N ASP A 289 9.46 -18.63 -1.82
CA ASP A 289 9.43 -19.94 -1.16
C ASP A 289 8.96 -19.87 0.31
N GLU A 290 9.05 -18.69 0.94
CA GLU A 290 8.52 -18.46 2.30
C GLU A 290 6.98 -18.36 2.31
N VAL A 291 6.35 -18.18 1.15
CA VAL A 291 4.89 -18.07 1.01
C VAL A 291 4.27 -19.46 0.88
N THR A 292 4.18 -20.14 2.02
CA THR A 292 3.63 -21.50 2.11
C THR A 292 2.10 -21.52 2.13
N PRO A 293 1.46 -22.68 1.85
CA PRO A 293 0.02 -22.88 2.03
C PRO A 293 -0.50 -22.47 3.41
N GLU A 294 0.24 -22.77 4.47
CA GLU A 294 -0.10 -22.44 5.85
C GLU A 294 -0.08 -20.94 6.07
N LEU A 295 0.93 -20.25 5.53
CA LEU A 295 1.02 -18.79 5.61
C LEU A 295 -0.15 -18.12 4.88
N ILE A 296 -0.48 -18.59 3.68
CA ILE A 296 -1.62 -18.08 2.90
C ILE A 296 -2.92 -18.31 3.66
N THR A 297 -3.15 -19.52 4.19
CA THR A 297 -4.37 -19.85 4.95
C THR A 297 -4.53 -18.94 6.16
N ARG A 298 -3.45 -18.75 6.92
CA ARG A 298 -3.41 -17.87 8.08
C ARG A 298 -3.64 -16.41 7.70
N ALA A 299 -3.03 -15.94 6.60
CA ALA A 299 -3.24 -14.59 6.10
C ALA A 299 -4.69 -14.36 5.67
N ILE A 300 -5.25 -15.24 4.85
CA ILE A 300 -6.66 -15.17 4.42
C ILE A 300 -7.59 -15.17 5.65
N ALA A 301 -7.33 -15.96 6.68
CA ALA A 301 -8.14 -15.96 7.91
C ALA A 301 -8.18 -14.60 8.62
N VAL A 302 -7.09 -13.82 8.58
CA VAL A 302 -7.04 -12.45 9.12
C VAL A 302 -7.71 -11.47 8.16
N LEU A 303 -7.33 -11.50 6.88
CA LEU A 303 -7.80 -10.57 5.85
C LEU A 303 -9.32 -10.68 5.65
N ARG A 304 -9.90 -11.88 5.77
CA ARG A 304 -11.36 -12.10 5.61
C ARG A 304 -12.22 -11.40 6.66
N LYS A 305 -11.63 -10.99 7.80
CA LYS A 305 -12.29 -10.19 8.84
C LYS A 305 -12.29 -8.69 8.52
N SER A 306 -11.46 -8.28 7.56
CA SER A 306 -11.08 -6.90 7.30
C SER A 306 -11.64 -6.37 5.99
N PHE A 307 -11.80 -7.23 4.98
CA PHE A 307 -12.18 -6.81 3.65
C PHE A 307 -13.55 -7.36 3.26
N ARG A 308 -14.23 -6.69 2.33
CA ARG A 308 -15.40 -7.22 1.65
C ARG A 308 -14.99 -8.18 0.55
N TYR A 309 -13.98 -7.78 -0.22
CA TYR A 309 -13.41 -8.55 -1.32
C TYR A 309 -11.91 -8.72 -1.16
N ILE A 310 -11.44 -9.95 -1.35
CA ILE A 310 -10.03 -10.28 -1.47
C ILE A 310 -9.84 -10.88 -2.86
N VAL A 311 -9.35 -10.08 -3.79
CA VAL A 311 -8.93 -10.55 -5.10
C VAL A 311 -7.50 -11.07 -4.97
N VAL A 312 -7.23 -12.27 -5.46
CA VAL A 312 -5.91 -12.90 -5.39
C VAL A 312 -5.38 -13.05 -6.80
N ASP A 313 -4.25 -12.43 -7.13
CA ASP A 313 -3.56 -12.68 -8.40
C ASP A 313 -2.76 -13.98 -8.27
N LEU A 314 -3.23 -15.04 -8.93
CA LEU A 314 -2.64 -16.38 -8.87
C LEU A 314 -1.53 -16.58 -9.92
N GLY A 315 -1.35 -15.62 -10.83
CA GLY A 315 -0.35 -15.73 -11.88
C GLY A 315 -0.64 -16.82 -12.92
N VAL A 316 0.45 -17.42 -13.41
CA VAL A 316 0.45 -18.39 -14.53
C VAL A 316 0.58 -19.84 -14.04
N THR A 317 1.31 -20.06 -12.96
CA THR A 317 1.68 -21.39 -12.48
C THR A 317 0.82 -21.82 -11.32
N ILE A 318 0.31 -23.05 -11.36
CA ILE A 318 -0.31 -23.68 -10.21
C ILE A 318 0.80 -24.34 -9.37
N THR A 319 1.17 -23.70 -8.27
CA THR A 319 2.07 -24.22 -7.22
C THR A 319 1.27 -24.78 -6.04
N ASP A 320 1.91 -25.52 -5.14
CA ASP A 320 1.29 -26.01 -3.90
C ASP A 320 0.68 -24.86 -3.07
N ALA A 321 1.35 -23.72 -3.02
CA ALA A 321 0.88 -22.49 -2.37
C ALA A 321 -0.43 -21.96 -3.00
N THR A 322 -0.50 -21.91 -4.33
CA THR A 322 -1.72 -21.47 -5.05
C THR A 322 -2.82 -22.53 -5.08
N LEU A 323 -2.49 -23.82 -4.96
CA LEU A 323 -3.48 -24.90 -4.90
C LEU A 323 -4.34 -24.78 -3.64
N ALA A 324 -3.72 -24.50 -2.50
CA ALA A 324 -4.43 -24.29 -1.24
C ALA A 324 -5.44 -23.12 -1.31
N LEU A 325 -5.26 -22.17 -2.23
CA LEU A 325 -6.21 -21.08 -2.44
C LEU A 325 -7.48 -21.51 -3.15
N PHE A 326 -7.47 -22.55 -3.99
CA PHE A 326 -8.70 -22.96 -4.68
C PHE A 326 -9.78 -23.40 -3.69
N ASP A 327 -9.39 -24.03 -2.58
CA ASP A 327 -10.29 -24.38 -1.47
C ASP A 327 -10.81 -23.15 -0.70
N LEU A 328 -10.01 -22.08 -0.62
CA LEU A 328 -10.35 -20.85 0.10
C LEU A 328 -11.13 -19.84 -0.75
N THR A 329 -10.98 -19.89 -2.07
CA THR A 329 -11.70 -19.02 -3.00
C THR A 329 -13.19 -19.35 -2.99
N GLN A 330 -14.04 -18.34 -3.16
CA GLN A 330 -15.47 -18.53 -3.46
C GLN A 330 -15.70 -18.42 -4.96
N HIS A 331 -14.76 -17.80 -5.70
CA HIS A 331 -14.85 -17.62 -7.13
C HIS A 331 -13.49 -17.68 -7.81
N VAL A 332 -13.44 -18.24 -9.02
CA VAL A 332 -12.25 -18.22 -9.88
C VAL A 332 -12.58 -17.47 -11.17
N VAL A 333 -11.78 -16.47 -11.49
CA VAL A 333 -11.78 -15.73 -12.74
C VAL A 333 -10.62 -16.25 -13.58
N LEU A 334 -10.94 -16.98 -14.65
CA LEU A 334 -9.97 -17.52 -15.59
C LEU A 334 -9.79 -16.56 -16.77
N VAL A 335 -8.59 -16.01 -16.92
CA VAL A 335 -8.25 -15.07 -17.99
C VAL A 335 -7.59 -15.81 -19.15
N THR A 336 -8.10 -15.61 -20.36
CA THR A 336 -7.51 -16.15 -21.59
C THR A 336 -7.54 -15.11 -22.72
N ALA A 337 -6.66 -15.26 -23.70
CA ALA A 337 -6.60 -14.42 -24.89
C ALA A 337 -7.13 -15.19 -26.12
N PRO A 338 -7.60 -14.51 -27.18
CA PRO A 338 -8.08 -15.13 -28.42
C PRO A 338 -6.90 -15.62 -29.30
N GLU A 339 -6.09 -16.50 -28.73
CA GLU A 339 -4.90 -17.12 -29.28
C GLU A 339 -4.96 -18.64 -29.02
N LEU A 340 -4.44 -19.45 -29.95
CA LEU A 340 -4.58 -20.91 -29.85
C LEU A 340 -3.92 -21.48 -28.58
N SER A 341 -2.72 -21.01 -28.24
CA SER A 341 -2.00 -21.46 -27.04
C SER A 341 -2.70 -21.03 -25.76
N ALA A 342 -3.17 -19.78 -25.67
CA ALA A 342 -3.86 -19.28 -24.49
C ALA A 342 -5.21 -19.99 -24.27
N ALA A 343 -5.95 -20.22 -25.35
CA ALA A 343 -7.21 -20.94 -25.30
C ALA A 343 -7.02 -22.42 -24.93
N LYS A 344 -5.94 -23.07 -25.41
CA LYS A 344 -5.59 -24.44 -25.00
C LYS A 344 -5.23 -24.52 -23.51
N SER A 345 -4.35 -23.64 -23.04
CA SER A 345 -3.98 -23.59 -21.61
C SER A 345 -5.19 -23.30 -20.72
N ALA A 346 -6.12 -22.45 -21.17
CA ALA A 346 -7.38 -22.21 -20.48
C ALA A 346 -8.29 -23.44 -20.46
N ALA A 347 -8.41 -24.19 -21.57
CA ALA A 347 -9.17 -25.44 -21.60
C ALA A 347 -8.61 -26.47 -20.60
N ASP A 348 -7.28 -26.61 -20.54
CA ASP A 348 -6.61 -27.52 -19.61
C ASP A 348 -6.80 -27.07 -18.15
N ALA A 349 -6.73 -25.76 -17.90
CA ALA A 349 -7.01 -25.19 -16.59
C ALA A 349 -8.46 -25.47 -16.12
N ILE A 350 -9.44 -25.36 -17.01
CA ILE A 350 -10.85 -25.68 -16.68
C ILE A 350 -10.99 -27.16 -16.27
N GLU A 351 -10.32 -28.07 -16.98
CA GLU A 351 -10.34 -29.49 -16.66
C GLU A 351 -9.70 -29.77 -15.30
N ILE A 352 -8.53 -29.18 -15.03
CA ILE A 352 -7.83 -29.30 -13.74
C ILE A 352 -8.70 -28.76 -12.60
N LEU A 353 -9.27 -27.56 -12.75
CA LEU A 353 -10.15 -26.96 -11.73
C LEU A 353 -11.38 -27.83 -11.47
N GLY A 354 -11.95 -28.45 -12.51
CA GLY A 354 -13.04 -29.41 -12.36
C GLY A 354 -12.64 -30.67 -11.59
N GLN A 355 -11.44 -31.20 -11.83
CA GLN A 355 -10.88 -32.34 -11.08
C GLN A 355 -10.58 -31.99 -9.61
N LEU A 356 -10.19 -30.74 -9.34
CA LEU A 356 -10.00 -30.19 -7.99
C LEU A 356 -11.32 -29.82 -7.31
N GLY A 357 -12.47 -30.09 -7.93
CA GLY A 357 -13.78 -29.88 -7.31
C GLY A 357 -14.30 -28.44 -7.37
N THR A 358 -13.71 -27.58 -8.20
CA THR A 358 -14.27 -26.24 -8.46
C THR A 358 -15.53 -26.38 -9.31
N PRO A 359 -16.72 -26.03 -8.79
CA PRO A 359 -17.95 -26.24 -9.53
C PRO A 359 -18.08 -25.20 -10.67
N PRO A 360 -18.79 -25.52 -11.77
CA PRO A 360 -18.84 -24.66 -12.96
C PRO A 360 -19.37 -23.24 -12.71
N ASP A 361 -20.27 -23.07 -11.73
CA ASP A 361 -20.88 -21.80 -11.34
C ASP A 361 -19.93 -20.89 -10.54
N ARG A 362 -18.85 -21.45 -9.98
CA ARG A 362 -17.75 -20.71 -9.33
C ARG A 362 -16.65 -20.28 -10.30
N LEU A 363 -16.83 -20.51 -11.60
CA LEU A 363 -15.82 -20.21 -12.61
C LEU A 363 -16.36 -19.24 -13.67
N THR A 364 -15.70 -18.09 -13.80
CA THR A 364 -15.93 -17.08 -14.84
C THR A 364 -14.75 -17.04 -15.79
N VAL A 365 -15.01 -17.22 -17.08
CA VAL A 365 -14.01 -17.11 -18.14
C VAL A 365 -14.05 -15.71 -18.75
N VAL A 366 -12.91 -15.03 -18.71
CA VAL A 366 -12.70 -13.72 -19.33
C VAL A 366 -11.86 -13.87 -20.59
N LEU A 367 -12.41 -13.50 -21.73
CA LEU A 367 -11.68 -13.40 -22.99
C LEU A 367 -11.12 -11.99 -23.15
N ASN A 368 -9.81 -11.83 -22.96
CA ASN A 368 -9.11 -10.56 -23.04
C ASN A 368 -8.43 -10.37 -24.39
N HIS A 369 -8.88 -9.38 -25.18
CA HIS A 369 -8.33 -9.09 -26.49
C HIS A 369 -7.02 -8.29 -26.36
N ARG A 370 -5.90 -8.94 -26.71
CA ARG A 370 -4.55 -8.34 -26.69
C ARG A 370 -4.13 -7.75 -28.05
N SER A 371 -4.96 -7.89 -29.08
CA SER A 371 -4.73 -7.29 -30.39
C SER A 371 -6.04 -6.93 -31.07
N ILE A 372 -5.98 -5.99 -32.03
CA ILE A 372 -7.16 -5.54 -32.79
C ILE A 372 -7.72 -6.63 -33.72
N LYS A 373 -6.86 -7.57 -34.16
CA LYS A 373 -7.23 -8.68 -35.03
C LYS A 373 -6.87 -9.98 -34.31
N PRO A 374 -7.81 -10.61 -33.59
CA PRO A 374 -7.55 -11.84 -32.87
C PRO A 374 -7.16 -12.97 -33.83
N ALA A 375 -6.22 -13.82 -33.39
CA ALA A 375 -5.79 -14.99 -34.17
C ALA A 375 -6.87 -16.09 -34.21
N VAL A 376 -7.68 -16.16 -33.16
CA VAL A 376 -8.76 -17.16 -32.99
C VAL A 376 -10.06 -16.43 -32.70
N THR A 377 -11.15 -16.84 -33.36
CA THR A 377 -12.47 -16.24 -33.12
C THR A 377 -13.06 -16.70 -31.80
N ARG A 378 -13.90 -15.88 -31.15
CA ARG A 378 -14.61 -16.26 -29.92
C ARG A 378 -15.34 -17.61 -30.03
N PRO A 379 -16.11 -17.92 -31.09
CA PRO A 379 -16.73 -19.25 -31.23
C PRO A 379 -15.73 -20.40 -31.36
N ALA A 380 -14.51 -20.15 -31.85
CA ALA A 380 -13.45 -21.16 -31.87
C ALA A 380 -12.83 -21.36 -30.48
N VAL A 381 -12.64 -20.27 -29.71
CA VAL A 381 -12.23 -20.34 -28.30
C VAL A 381 -13.26 -21.13 -27.49
N GLU A 382 -14.54 -20.78 -27.55
CA GLU A 382 -15.62 -21.45 -26.80
C GLU A 382 -15.73 -22.95 -27.11
N ARG A 383 -15.55 -23.34 -28.39
CA ARG A 383 -15.47 -24.76 -28.78
C ARG A 383 -14.29 -25.48 -28.14
N LEU A 384 -13.13 -24.84 -28.02
CA LEU A 384 -11.95 -25.42 -27.39
C LEU A 384 -12.12 -25.54 -25.87
N LEU A 385 -12.68 -24.51 -25.24
CA LEU A 385 -12.99 -24.50 -23.81
C LEU A 385 -14.12 -25.46 -23.43
N LYS A 386 -14.92 -25.91 -24.41
CA LYS A 386 -16.17 -26.68 -24.22
C LYS A 386 -17.18 -25.95 -23.33
N ARG A 387 -17.11 -24.62 -23.26
CA ARG A 387 -18.02 -23.75 -22.51
C ARG A 387 -18.04 -22.34 -23.12
N PRO A 388 -19.10 -21.55 -22.89
CA PRO A 388 -19.13 -20.15 -23.30
C PRO A 388 -18.11 -19.30 -22.53
N VAL A 389 -17.71 -18.20 -23.15
CA VAL A 389 -17.01 -17.09 -22.49
C VAL A 389 -18.04 -16.23 -21.77
N ASP A 390 -17.77 -15.89 -20.51
CA ASP A 390 -18.70 -15.14 -19.66
C ASP A 390 -18.53 -13.62 -19.81
N ILE A 391 -17.29 -13.14 -19.86
CA ILE A 391 -16.95 -11.72 -20.04
C ILE A 391 -15.94 -11.57 -21.18
N GLU A 392 -16.12 -10.54 -22.00
CA GLU A 392 -15.21 -10.20 -23.09
C GLU A 392 -14.67 -8.79 -22.89
N VAL A 393 -13.35 -8.65 -22.90
CA VAL A 393 -12.64 -7.37 -22.74
C VAL A 393 -12.04 -6.99 -24.09
N ALA A 394 -12.53 -5.92 -24.70
CA ALA A 394 -12.08 -5.49 -26.01
C ALA A 394 -10.65 -4.93 -25.99
N PHE A 395 -10.02 -4.89 -27.16
CA PHE A 395 -8.64 -4.42 -27.30
C PHE A 395 -8.52 -2.93 -26.96
N ASP A 396 -7.69 -2.62 -25.96
CA ASP A 396 -7.58 -1.27 -25.39
C ASP A 396 -6.36 -0.48 -25.91
N GLY A 397 -5.81 -0.87 -27.06
CA GLY A 397 -4.61 -0.26 -27.61
C GLY A 397 -3.40 -0.46 -26.70
N SER A 398 -2.58 0.58 -26.55
CA SER A 398 -1.43 0.62 -25.63
C SER A 398 -1.78 1.16 -24.24
N ARG A 399 -3.06 1.40 -23.94
CA ARG A 399 -3.47 2.02 -22.67
C ARG A 399 -3.09 1.18 -21.45
N PRO A 400 -3.24 -0.16 -21.45
CA PRO A 400 -2.83 -0.97 -20.30
C PRO A 400 -1.33 -0.87 -20.02
N GLU A 401 -0.51 -0.90 -21.07
CA GLU A 401 0.94 -0.77 -20.97
C GLU A 401 1.34 0.63 -20.52
N GLN A 402 0.68 1.69 -21.02
CA GLN A 402 0.91 3.05 -20.58
C GLN A 402 0.51 3.25 -19.12
N ALA A 403 -0.64 2.69 -18.71
CA ALA A 403 -1.12 2.77 -17.34
C ALA A 403 -0.16 2.08 -16.35
N ALA A 404 0.42 0.95 -16.74
CA ALA A 404 1.47 0.27 -16.00
C ALA A 404 2.72 1.15 -15.82
N VAL A 405 3.14 1.87 -16.87
CA VAL A 405 4.28 2.80 -16.81
C VAL A 405 3.97 4.01 -15.92
N ASP A 406 2.75 4.54 -16.03
CA ASP A 406 2.30 5.71 -15.27
C ASP A 406 1.97 5.37 -13.80
N GLY A 407 1.92 4.07 -13.45
CA GLY A 407 1.55 3.60 -12.11
C GLY A 407 0.09 3.88 -11.78
N VAL A 408 -0.83 3.71 -12.74
CA VAL A 408 -2.25 4.01 -12.56
C VAL A 408 -3.16 2.83 -12.89
N ILE A 409 -4.28 2.74 -12.17
CA ILE A 409 -5.34 1.77 -12.44
C ILE A 409 -6.37 2.40 -13.38
N LEU A 410 -6.59 1.81 -14.56
CA LEU A 410 -7.50 2.33 -15.61
C LEU A 410 -8.95 2.43 -15.12
N SER A 411 -9.44 1.47 -14.34
CA SER A 411 -10.79 1.53 -13.76
C SER A 411 -11.03 2.77 -12.88
N LEU A 412 -9.97 3.34 -12.32
CA LEU A 412 -10.01 4.54 -11.48
C LEU A 412 -9.74 5.83 -12.27
N THR A 413 -8.83 5.77 -13.25
CA THR A 413 -8.33 6.96 -13.96
C THR A 413 -8.97 7.18 -15.34
N ASN A 414 -9.42 6.11 -16.00
CA ASN A 414 -10.04 6.16 -17.31
C ASN A 414 -11.19 5.14 -17.44
N PRO A 415 -12.37 5.42 -16.87
CA PRO A 415 -13.55 4.52 -16.93
C PRO A 415 -14.05 4.18 -18.34
N LYS A 416 -13.59 4.92 -19.37
CA LYS A 416 -13.98 4.71 -20.76
C LYS A 416 -13.08 3.72 -21.50
N SER A 417 -11.96 3.31 -20.91
CA SER A 417 -11.06 2.30 -21.47
C SER A 417 -11.78 0.95 -21.58
N GLU A 418 -11.40 0.14 -22.55
CA GLU A 418 -12.02 -1.18 -22.73
C GLU A 418 -11.71 -2.13 -21.58
N VAL A 419 -10.50 -2.04 -21.01
CA VAL A 419 -10.15 -2.77 -19.77
C VAL A 419 -11.03 -2.31 -18.60
N ALA A 420 -11.22 -1.00 -18.42
CA ALA A 420 -12.06 -0.49 -17.33
C ALA A 420 -13.51 -0.94 -17.46
N LYS A 421 -14.08 -0.94 -18.68
CA LYS A 421 -15.44 -1.46 -18.94
C LYS A 421 -15.55 -2.96 -18.68
N GLY A 422 -14.56 -3.73 -19.14
CA GLY A 422 -14.50 -5.17 -18.93
C GLY A 422 -14.39 -5.55 -17.45
N SER A 423 -13.53 -4.84 -16.71
CA SER A 423 -13.39 -5.00 -15.26
C SER A 423 -14.64 -4.55 -14.50
N GLU A 424 -15.36 -3.52 -14.97
CA GLU A 424 -16.63 -3.11 -14.38
C GLU A 424 -17.71 -4.18 -14.56
N ALA A 425 -17.85 -4.73 -15.77
CA ALA A 425 -18.79 -5.82 -16.05
C ALA A 425 -18.47 -7.06 -15.19
N LEU A 426 -17.19 -7.39 -15.04
CA LEU A 426 -16.74 -8.46 -14.15
C LEU A 426 -17.07 -8.16 -12.68
N ALA A 427 -16.85 -6.93 -12.23
CA ALA A 427 -17.19 -6.51 -10.87
C ALA A 427 -18.69 -6.58 -10.61
N GLU A 428 -19.55 -6.11 -11.53
CA GLU A 428 -21.02 -6.22 -11.44
C GLU A 428 -21.45 -7.68 -11.35
N TRP A 429 -20.86 -8.54 -12.17
CA TRP A 429 -21.14 -9.96 -12.17
C TRP A 429 -20.79 -10.60 -10.81
N LEU A 430 -19.61 -10.29 -10.27
CA LEU A 430 -19.17 -10.79 -8.96
C LEU A 430 -20.03 -10.24 -7.81
N ASP A 431 -20.41 -8.97 -7.86
CA ASP A 431 -21.36 -8.36 -6.92
C ASP A 431 -22.73 -9.06 -6.97
N SER A 432 -23.22 -9.41 -8.16
CA SER A 432 -24.51 -10.13 -8.28
C SER A 432 -24.50 -11.51 -7.63
N LYS A 433 -23.33 -12.15 -7.55
CA LYS A 433 -23.15 -13.49 -6.95
C LYS A 433 -22.82 -13.43 -5.46
N HIS A 434 -21.98 -12.48 -5.07
CA HIS A 434 -21.34 -12.46 -3.76
C HIS A 434 -21.65 -11.20 -2.94
N GLY A 435 -22.16 -10.15 -3.57
CA GLY A 435 -22.41 -8.84 -2.96
C GLY A 435 -23.64 -8.80 -2.04
N GLY A 436 -24.61 -9.69 -2.22
CA GLY A 436 -25.87 -9.73 -1.46
C GLY A 436 -25.77 -10.19 0.00
N ARG A 437 -24.58 -10.53 0.52
CA ARG A 437 -24.42 -10.96 1.92
C ARG A 437 -24.33 -9.82 2.96
N ARG A 438 -24.43 -8.56 2.54
CA ARG A 438 -24.50 -7.41 3.46
C ARG A 438 -25.77 -6.62 3.20
N GLU A 439 -26.73 -6.66 4.13
CA GLU A 439 -27.80 -5.65 4.13
C GLU A 439 -27.16 -4.26 4.24
N GLU A 440 -27.54 -3.36 3.33
CA GLU A 440 -27.21 -1.94 3.43
C GLU A 440 -27.81 -1.37 4.71
N ARG A 441 -26.98 -1.12 5.72
CA ARG A 441 -27.39 -0.19 6.78
C ARG A 441 -27.35 1.22 6.22
N PRO A 442 -28.33 2.08 6.59
CA PRO A 442 -28.39 3.44 6.09
C PRO A 442 -27.08 4.15 6.41
N ARG A 443 -26.45 4.73 5.38
CA ARG A 443 -25.34 5.66 5.57
C ARG A 443 -25.87 6.78 6.44
N ASP A 444 -25.36 6.92 7.66
CA ASP A 444 -25.54 8.16 8.41
C ASP A 444 -25.04 9.29 7.51
N PRO A 445 -25.85 10.34 7.28
CA PRO A 445 -25.44 11.44 6.43
C PRO A 445 -24.14 12.01 7.01
N ALA A 446 -23.16 12.28 6.14
CA ALA A 446 -21.95 12.98 6.51
C ALA A 446 -22.32 14.17 7.40
N PRO A 447 -21.65 14.37 8.56
CA PRO A 447 -21.97 15.48 9.44
C PRO A 447 -21.90 16.75 8.61
N ALA A 448 -23.02 17.46 8.54
CA ALA A 448 -23.11 18.73 7.84
C ALA A 448 -21.96 19.61 8.33
N VAL A 449 -21.11 20.04 7.40
CA VAL A 449 -20.11 21.07 7.68
C VAL A 449 -20.93 22.31 8.03
N GLN A 450 -21.12 22.55 9.33
CA GLN A 450 -21.61 23.83 9.79
C GLN A 450 -20.49 24.81 9.46
N GLU A 451 -20.73 25.67 8.46
CA GLU A 451 -19.97 26.89 8.26
C GLU A 451 -20.11 27.74 9.52
N GLU A 452 -19.25 27.49 10.52
CA GLU A 452 -19.06 28.43 11.61
C GLU A 452 -18.37 29.67 11.04
N LEU A 453 -19.18 30.73 10.93
CA LEU A 453 -18.80 32.10 10.63
C LEU A 453 -17.55 32.50 11.43
N VAL A 454 -16.46 32.76 10.72
CA VAL A 454 -15.24 33.38 11.23
C VAL A 454 -15.60 34.71 11.90
N PRO A 455 -15.31 34.94 13.20
CA PRO A 455 -15.51 36.24 13.80
C PRO A 455 -14.51 37.24 13.21
N ALA A 456 -15.03 38.32 12.62
CA ALA A 456 -14.23 39.44 12.14
C ALA A 456 -13.48 40.09 13.30
N TRP A 457 -12.15 40.02 13.28
CA TRP A 457 -11.28 40.76 14.18
C TRP A 457 -11.42 42.25 13.83
N ARG A 458 -12.06 43.04 14.69
CA ARG A 458 -12.01 44.50 14.61
C ARG A 458 -10.65 44.96 15.10
N ALA A 459 -9.92 45.64 14.22
CA ALA A 459 -8.92 46.60 14.63
C ALA A 459 -9.68 47.82 15.17
N ASP A 460 -9.43 48.15 16.44
CA ASP A 460 -9.23 49.52 16.95
C ASP A 460 -8.61 49.42 18.36
#